data_AF-A0A3R7H4I6-F1
#
_entry.id   AF-A0A3R7H4I6-F1
#
_cell.length_a   1.000
_cell.length_b   1.000
_cell.length_c   1.000
_cell.angle_alpha   90.00
_cell.angle_beta   90.00
_cell.angle_gamma   90.00
#
_symmetry.space_group_name_H-M   'P 1'
#
loop_
_entity.id
_entity.type
_entity.pdbx_description
1 polymer ?
#
loop_
_entity_poly.entity_id
_entity_poly.type
_entity_poly.pdbx_seq_one_letter_code
_entity_poly.pdbx_strand_id
1 'polypeptide(L)'
;MRFTGTKDPVTNQASIMELREALMAIAFQHEENGQPVEHRLEEFEIACLSNLNPEEVEEAVALIPSLAKHLTDVEIEEIMAIISRTTARMFRVD
;
A
#
# COMPACT_ATOMS: atom_id res chain seq x y z
N MET A 1 1.60 -1.17 -13.82
CA MET A 1 1.88 -2.47 -14.51
C MET A 1 1.27 -3.61 -13.71
N ARG A 2 0.46 -4.49 -14.32
CA ARG A 2 -0.04 -5.71 -13.64
C ARG A 2 1.10 -6.72 -13.47
N PHE A 3 1.22 -7.35 -12.29
CA PHE A 3 2.13 -8.45 -12.01
C PHE A 3 1.81 -9.69 -12.85
N THR A 4 2.14 -9.69 -14.14
CA THR A 4 1.97 -10.85 -15.05
C THR A 4 3.30 -11.40 -15.56
N GLY A 5 4.43 -10.86 -15.08
CA GLY A 5 5.78 -11.28 -15.50
C GLY A 5 6.25 -12.56 -14.80
N THR A 6 6.11 -13.70 -15.47
CA THR A 6 6.53 -15.05 -15.04
C THR A 6 8.06 -15.29 -15.09
N LYS A 7 8.88 -14.25 -14.98
CA LYS A 7 10.34 -14.39 -15.16
C LYS A 7 11.03 -15.04 -13.97
N ASP A 8 10.49 -14.89 -12.76
CA ASP A 8 10.88 -15.67 -11.57
C ASP A 8 9.77 -15.63 -10.50
N PRO A 9 8.94 -16.68 -10.37
CA PRO A 9 7.78 -16.67 -9.50
C PRO A 9 8.13 -16.60 -8.01
N VAL A 10 9.30 -17.10 -7.60
CA VAL A 10 9.71 -17.15 -6.19
C VAL A 10 10.18 -15.78 -5.72
N THR A 11 10.99 -15.09 -6.52
CA THR A 11 11.46 -13.73 -6.25
C THR A 11 10.30 -12.73 -6.24
N ASN A 12 9.35 -12.87 -7.18
CA ASN A 12 8.12 -12.09 -7.17
C ASN A 12 7.28 -12.35 -5.91
N GLN A 13 7.15 -13.60 -5.47
CA GLN A 13 6.38 -13.94 -4.27
C GLN A 13 7.01 -13.38 -2.99
N ALA A 14 8.34 -13.45 -2.85
CA ALA A 14 9.06 -12.93 -1.70
C ALA A 14 8.89 -11.40 -1.56
N SER A 15 9.04 -10.66 -2.66
CA SER A 15 8.90 -9.21 -2.62
C SER A 15 7.44 -8.75 -2.49
N ILE A 16 6.46 -9.53 -2.99
CA ILE A 16 5.04 -9.28 -2.69
C ILE A 16 4.77 -9.49 -1.20
N MET A 17 5.35 -10.52 -0.59
CA MET A 17 5.21 -10.77 0.84
C MET A 17 5.83 -9.63 1.66
N GLU A 18 7.03 -9.17 1.30
CA GLU A 18 7.69 -8.01 1.91
C GLU A 18 6.82 -6.74 1.82
N LEU A 19 6.22 -6.47 0.65
CA LEU A 19 5.32 -5.33 0.49
C LEU A 19 4.10 -5.44 1.42
N ARG A 20 3.47 -6.62 1.49
CA ARG A 20 2.30 -6.84 2.34
C ARG A 20 2.65 -6.69 3.83
N GLU A 21 3.77 -7.24 4.27
CA GLU A 21 4.26 -7.07 5.64
C GLU A 21 4.54 -5.60 5.96
N ALA A 22 5.17 -4.87 5.05
CA ALA A 22 5.42 -3.44 5.21
C ALA A 22 4.10 -2.65 5.35
N LEU A 23 3.10 -2.94 4.52
CA LEU A 23 1.79 -2.29 4.59
C LEU A 23 1.01 -2.66 5.86
N MET A 24 1.09 -3.93 6.32
CA MET A 24 0.45 -4.37 7.58
C MET A 24 1.05 -3.71 8.83
N ALA A 25 2.31 -3.30 8.75
CA ALA A 25 3.01 -2.65 9.86
C ALA A 25 2.68 -1.16 10.00
N ILE A 26 2.06 -0.55 8.99
CA ILE A 26 1.68 0.86 9.01
C ILE A 26 0.52 1.06 9.99
N ALA A 27 0.67 2.06 10.85
CA ALA A 27 -0.35 2.49 11.78
C ALA A 27 -0.30 4.02 11.90
N PHE A 28 -1.45 4.66 11.77
CA PHE A 28 -1.61 6.10 11.92
C PHE A 28 -2.37 6.40 13.21
N GLN A 29 -1.98 7.46 13.91
CA GLN A 29 -2.58 7.83 15.19
C GLN A 29 -3.42 9.09 14.97
N HIS A 30 -4.74 8.95 15.11
CA HIS A 30 -5.67 10.07 15.05
C HIS A 30 -6.23 10.36 16.44
N GLU A 31 -6.75 11.56 16.65
CA GLU A 31 -7.49 11.90 17.86
C GLU A 31 -8.99 11.94 17.54
N GLU A 32 -9.76 11.03 18.13
CA GLU A 32 -11.20 10.96 17.98
C GLU A 32 -11.87 11.09 19.35
N ASN A 33 -12.77 12.06 19.50
CA ASN A 33 -13.46 12.35 20.77
C ASN A 33 -12.51 12.54 21.97
N GLY A 34 -11.32 13.11 21.73
CA GLY A 34 -10.31 13.34 22.76
C GLY A 34 -9.58 12.07 23.20
N GLN A 35 -9.64 10.98 22.41
CA GLN A 35 -8.90 9.74 22.64
C GLN A 35 -8.04 9.41 21.42
N PRO A 36 -6.81 8.90 21.61
CA PRO A 36 -6.00 8.41 20.50
C PRO A 36 -6.63 7.13 19.93
N VAL A 37 -6.84 7.12 18.62
CA VAL A 37 -7.33 5.97 17.85
C VAL A 37 -6.27 5.60 16.82
N GLU A 38 -5.94 4.32 16.76
CA GLU A 38 -5.00 3.77 15.79
C GLU A 38 -5.75 3.30 14.55
N HIS A 39 -5.39 3.86 13.39
CA HIS A 39 -5.90 3.50 12.08
C HIS A 39 -4.88 2.66 11.33
N ARG A 40 -5.33 1.52 10.79
CA ARG A 40 -4.50 0.59 10.01
C ARG A 40 -5.24 0.22 8.74
N LEU A 41 -4.47 -0.10 7.71
CA LEU A 41 -5.01 -0.65 6.47
C LEU A 41 -5.71 -1.99 6.73
N GLU A 42 -6.89 -2.16 6.15
CA GLU A 42 -7.58 -3.44 6.13
C GLU A 42 -6.92 -4.42 5.15
N GLU A 43 -7.07 -5.74 5.37
CA GLU A 43 -6.43 -6.76 4.52
C GLU A 43 -6.80 -6.60 3.03
N PHE A 44 -8.05 -6.22 2.74
CA PHE A 44 -8.49 -5.98 1.37
C PHE A 44 -7.85 -4.74 0.75
N GLU A 45 -7.61 -3.68 1.53
CA GLU A 45 -6.98 -2.45 1.07
C GLU A 45 -5.52 -2.72 0.72
N ILE A 46 -4.82 -3.47 1.58
CA ILE A 46 -3.45 -3.94 1.32
C ILE A 46 -3.40 -4.74 0.01
N ALA A 47 -4.37 -5.64 -0.19
CA ALA A 47 -4.46 -6.44 -1.41
C ALA A 47 -4.73 -5.56 -2.64
N CYS A 48 -5.62 -4.58 -2.56
CA CYS A 48 -5.92 -3.65 -3.64
C CYS A 48 -4.71 -2.78 -3.97
N LEU A 49 -4.08 -2.15 -2.98
CA LEU A 49 -2.88 -1.32 -3.13
C LEU A 49 -1.73 -2.09 -3.80
N SER A 50 -1.49 -3.33 -3.34
CA SER A 50 -0.44 -4.20 -3.90
C SER A 50 -0.69 -4.59 -5.36
N ASN A 51 -1.96 -4.67 -5.78
CA ASN A 51 -2.33 -5.13 -7.13
C ASN A 51 -2.54 -4.00 -8.14
N LEU A 52 -3.05 -2.86 -7.67
CA LEU A 52 -3.45 -1.73 -8.53
C LEU A 52 -2.30 -0.75 -8.73
N ASN A 53 -1.41 -0.61 -7.74
CA ASN A 53 -0.25 0.29 -7.78
C ASN A 53 -0.63 1.71 -8.27
N PRO A 54 -1.52 2.42 -7.55
CA PRO A 54 -1.93 3.76 -7.91
C PRO A 54 -0.74 4.73 -7.87
N GLU A 55 -0.74 5.73 -8.76
CA GLU A 55 0.34 6.72 -8.90
C GLU A 55 -0.03 8.08 -8.27
N GLU A 56 -1.33 8.36 -8.13
CA GLU A 56 -1.87 9.57 -7.48
C GLU A 56 -2.88 9.22 -6.37
N VAL A 57 -3.04 10.11 -5.38
CA VAL A 57 -3.98 9.91 -4.25
C VAL A 57 -5.41 9.81 -4.77
N GLU A 58 -5.78 10.68 -5.71
CA GLU A 58 -7.09 10.70 -6.34
C GLU A 58 -7.39 9.38 -7.03
N GLU A 59 -6.41 8.76 -7.68
CA GLU A 59 -6.53 7.43 -8.26
C GLU A 59 -6.72 6.37 -7.18
N ALA A 60 -5.90 6.41 -6.12
CA ALA A 60 -5.99 5.47 -5.01
C ALA A 60 -7.38 5.48 -4.35
N VAL A 61 -7.93 6.68 -4.10
CA VAL A 61 -9.26 6.86 -3.51
C VAL A 61 -10.37 6.48 -4.48
N ALA A 62 -10.22 6.78 -5.78
CA ALA A 62 -11.20 6.39 -6.79
C ALA A 62 -11.31 4.86 -6.93
N LEU A 63 -10.18 4.15 -6.81
CA LEU A 63 -10.11 2.69 -6.91
C LEU A 63 -10.43 1.99 -5.58
N ILE A 64 -10.07 2.60 -4.45
CA ILE A 64 -10.19 2.04 -3.10
C ILE A 64 -10.84 3.08 -2.18
N PRO A 65 -12.17 3.31 -2.30
CA PRO A 65 -12.85 4.40 -1.60
C PRO A 65 -12.86 4.30 -0.07
N SER A 66 -12.50 3.13 0.48
CA SER A 66 -12.40 2.92 1.92
C SER A 66 -11.19 3.62 2.56
N LEU A 67 -10.14 3.89 1.79
CA LEU A 67 -8.94 4.59 2.29
C LEU A 67 -9.32 5.96 2.86
N ALA A 68 -10.08 6.75 2.09
CA ALA A 68 -10.52 8.08 2.48
C ALA A 68 -11.54 8.11 3.64
N LYS A 69 -12.00 6.95 4.14
CA LYS A 69 -12.89 6.90 5.31
C LYS A 69 -12.14 7.12 6.62
N HIS A 70 -10.85 6.78 6.66
CA HIS A 70 -10.10 6.67 7.90
C HIS A 70 -8.62 7.07 7.76
N LEU A 71 -8.19 7.42 6.55
CA LEU A 71 -6.86 7.95 6.25
C LEU A 71 -7.00 9.31 5.57
N THR A 72 -6.04 10.18 5.85
CA THR A 72 -5.88 11.47 5.19
C THR A 72 -5.09 11.32 3.89
N ASP A 73 -5.21 12.29 2.99
CA ASP A 73 -4.46 12.30 1.72
C ASP A 73 -2.93 12.17 1.95
N VAL A 74 -2.40 12.83 2.98
CA VAL A 74 -0.97 12.76 3.35
C VAL A 74 -0.55 11.34 3.75
N GLU A 75 -1.40 10.63 4.47
CA GLU A 75 -1.14 9.25 4.90
C GLU A 75 -1.23 8.28 3.72
N ILE A 76 -2.16 8.53 2.80
CA ILE A 76 -2.26 7.80 1.54
C ILE A 76 -1.02 8.04 0.66
N GLU A 77 -0.52 9.27 0.56
CA GLU A 77 0.76 9.57 -0.10
C GLU A 77 1.93 8.81 0.52
N GLU A 78 1.98 8.71 1.86
CA GLU A 78 3.03 7.96 2.56
C GLU A 78 2.99 6.47 2.20
N ILE A 79 1.80 5.87 2.21
CA ILE A 79 1.58 4.48 1.78
C ILE A 79 2.05 4.28 0.34
N MET A 80 1.66 5.18 -0.57
CA MET A 80 2.04 5.10 -1.97
C MET A 80 3.56 5.23 -2.16
N ALA A 81 4.22 6.08 -1.38
CA ALA A 81 5.66 6.21 -1.39
C ALA A 81 6.36 4.91 -0.94
N ILE A 82 5.78 4.15 0.01
CA ILE A 82 6.27 2.82 0.42
C ILE A 82 6.13 1.84 -0.74
N ILE A 83 4.96 1.78 -1.39
CA ILE A 83 4.70 0.91 -2.55
C ILE A 83 5.71 1.21 -3.66
N SER A 84 5.90 2.48 -4.01
CA SER A 84 6.84 2.92 -5.04
C SER A 84 8.29 2.50 -4.73
N ARG A 85 8.74 2.68 -3.48
CA ARG A 85 10.10 2.26 -3.07
C ARG A 85 10.29 0.75 -3.14
N THR A 86 9.30 -0.02 -2.67
CA THR A 86 9.40 -1.49 -2.65
C THR A 86 9.34 -2.06 -4.07
N THR A 87 8.44 -1.55 -4.91
CA THR A 87 8.32 -1.96 -6.32
C THR A 87 9.53 -1.56 -7.14
N ALA A 88 10.09 -0.35 -6.96
CA ALA A 88 11.33 0.06 -7.64
C ALA A 88 12.52 -0.87 -7.33
N ARG A 89 12.61 -1.42 -6.10
CA ARG A 89 13.60 -2.44 -5.76
C ARG A 89 13.35 -3.77 -6.49
N MET A 90 12.09 -4.16 -6.68
CA MET A 90 11.74 -5.39 -7.43
C MET A 90 12.15 -5.34 -8.90
N PHE A 91 12.14 -4.16 -9.53
CA PHE A 91 12.47 -4.00 -10.96
C PHE A 91 13.95 -3.69 -11.24
N ARG A 92 14.74 -3.38 -10.20
CA ARG A 92 16.21 -3.33 -10.31
C ARG A 92 16.79 -4.73 -10.16
N VAL A 93 16.56 -5.57 -11.16
CA VAL A 93 17.32 -6.81 -11.35
C VAL A 93 18.27 -6.56 -12.52
N ASP A 94 19.54 -6.38 -12.21
CA ASP A 94 20.66 -6.40 -13.17
C ASP A 94 20.82 -7.80 -13.80
#